data_AF-A0A6C0ES78-F1
#
_entry.id   AF-A0A6C0ES78-F1
#
_cell.length_a   1.000
_cell.length_b   1.000
_cell.length_c   1.000
_cell.angle_alpha   90.00
_cell.angle_beta   90.00
_cell.angle_gamma   90.00
#
_symmetry.space_group_name_H-M   'P 1'
#
loop_
_entity.id
_entity.type
_entity.pdbx_description
1 polymer ?
#
loop_
_entity_poly.entity_id
_entity_poly.type
_entity_poly.pdbx_seq_one_letter_code
_entity_poly.pdbx_strand_id
1 'polypeptide(L)'
;MVYDFKIDNKKIQEKVGCIDKIKHTNNFSMCKNNGSKCQKNYDIGDNDFYWLNCINKVVFYVIPEHLLIEHKYVGFNGKKQLKLNPKDTL
;
A
#
# COMPACT_ATOMS: atom_id res chain seq x y z
N MET A 1 -1.44 14.89 -5.62
CA MET A 1 -0.96 14.55 -4.26
C MET A 1 -0.26 13.21 -4.36
N VAL A 2 0.99 13.09 -3.90
CA VAL A 2 1.80 11.87 -4.04
C VAL A 2 1.73 11.00 -2.79
N TYR A 3 1.65 11.63 -1.62
CA TYR A 3 1.51 11.05 -0.28
C TYR A 3 0.31 11.70 0.43
N ASP A 4 -0.26 11.05 1.45
CA ASP A 4 -1.42 11.57 2.18
C ASP A 4 -1.01 12.47 3.35
N PHE A 5 0.03 12.09 4.09
CA PHE A 5 0.56 12.89 5.19
C PHE A 5 2.06 12.71 5.40
N LYS A 6 2.61 13.50 6.33
CA LYS A 6 4.00 13.42 6.77
C LYS A 6 4.05 13.30 8.29
N ILE A 7 4.97 12.49 8.79
CA ILE A 7 5.42 12.50 10.17
C ILE A 7 6.90 12.88 10.11
N ASP A 8 7.25 14.00 10.74
CA ASP A 8 8.54 14.67 10.55
C ASP A 8 8.87 14.86 9.05
N ASN A 9 10.03 14.39 8.62
CA ASN A 9 10.49 14.44 7.22
C ASN A 9 10.16 13.17 6.42
N LYS A 10 9.27 12.30 6.93
CA LYS A 10 8.90 11.04 6.26
C LYS A 10 7.54 11.16 5.59
N LYS A 11 7.49 10.88 4.28
CA LYS A 11 6.29 10.86 3.45
C LYS A 11 5.55 9.54 3.63
N ILE A 12 4.26 9.61 3.96
CA ILE A 12 3.44 8.44 4.24
C ILE A 12 2.24 8.42 3.31
N GLN A 13 2.08 7.31 2.58
CA GLN A 13 0.88 7.02 1.83
C GLN A 13 -0.02 6.09 2.65
N GLU A 14 -1.23 6.54 2.94
CA GLU A 14 -2.27 5.73 3.55
C GLU A 14 -2.97 4.87 2.48
N LYS A 15 -3.32 3.64 2.84
CA LYS A 15 -4.27 2.81 2.11
C LYS A 15 -5.21 2.12 3.08
N VAL A 16 -6.50 2.21 2.80
CA VAL A 16 -7.52 1.42 3.48
C VAL A 16 -7.79 0.16 2.67
N GLY A 17 -7.64 -1.00 3.30
CA GLY A 17 -7.85 -2.28 2.66
C GLY A 17 -9.33 -2.67 2.54
N CYS A 18 -9.61 -3.68 1.73
CA CYS A 18 -10.89 -4.39 1.71
C CYS A 18 -10.71 -5.84 2.18
N ILE A 19 -11.70 -6.39 2.89
CA ILE A 19 -11.67 -7.80 3.30
C ILE A 19 -12.12 -8.68 2.14
N ASP A 20 -11.30 -9.66 1.80
CA ASP A 20 -11.75 -10.87 1.11
C ASP A 20 -12.44 -11.77 2.15
N LYS A 21 -13.77 -11.87 2.08
CA LYS A 21 -14.57 -12.65 3.02
C LYS A 21 -14.30 -14.15 2.94
N ILE A 22 -13.80 -14.64 1.80
CA ILE A 22 -13.57 -16.07 1.56
C ILE A 22 -12.21 -16.47 2.13
N LYS A 23 -11.18 -15.64 1.90
CA LYS A 23 -9.80 -15.94 2.33
C LYS A 23 -9.41 -15.32 3.67
N HIS A 24 -10.27 -14.48 4.24
CA HIS A 24 -10.00 -13.68 5.43
C HIS A 24 -8.73 -12.81 5.33
N THR A 25 -8.36 -12.40 4.12
CA THR A 25 -7.21 -11.54 3.85
C THR A 25 -7.64 -10.10 3.63
N ASN A 26 -6.80 -9.15 4.04
CA ASN A 26 -6.96 -7.75 3.68
C ASN A 26 -6.23 -7.48 2.36
N ASN A 27 -6.95 -6.97 1.38
CA ASN A 27 -6.43 -6.60 0.07
C ASN A 27 -6.26 -5.07 -0.01
N PHE A 28 -5.09 -4.62 -0.44
CA PHE A 28 -4.74 -3.21 -0.56
C PHE A 28 -4.39 -2.88 -2.00
N SER A 29 -4.94 -1.77 -2.51
CA SER A 29 -4.65 -1.28 -3.85
C SER A 29 -3.37 -0.44 -3.85
N MET A 30 -2.29 -0.98 -4.41
CA MET A 30 -0.96 -0.37 -4.48
C MET A 30 -0.77 0.45 -5.77
N CYS A 31 -1.75 1.30 -6.06
CA CYS A 31 -1.76 2.15 -7.25
C CYS A 31 -2.27 3.55 -6.93
N LYS A 32 -1.90 4.49 -7.80
CA LYS A 32 -2.37 5.87 -7.81
C LYS A 32 -3.21 6.14 -9.05
N ASN A 33 -4.19 7.03 -8.89
CA ASN A 33 -4.94 7.56 -10.02
C ASN A 33 -4.01 8.50 -10.81
N ASN A 34 -4.00 8.36 -12.13
CA ASN A 34 -3.15 9.19 -13.01
C ASN A 34 -3.99 10.09 -13.93
N GLY A 35 -5.24 10.39 -13.55
CA GLY A 35 -6.18 11.18 -14.36
C GLY A 35 -6.67 10.46 -15.63
N SER A 36 -6.27 9.19 -15.83
CA SER A 36 -6.67 8.35 -16.95
C SER A 36 -7.46 7.14 -16.44
N LYS A 37 -8.12 6.43 -17.36
CA LYS A 37 -8.87 5.21 -17.04
C LYS A 37 -7.99 4.09 -16.46
N CYS A 38 -6.68 4.16 -16.66
CA CYS A 38 -5.72 3.16 -16.22
C CYS A 38 -4.97 3.64 -14.97
N GLN A 39 -5.15 2.91 -13.87
CA GLN A 39 -4.39 3.14 -12.65
C GLN A 39 -2.90 2.80 -12.85
N LYS A 40 -2.03 3.69 -12.38
CA LYS A 40 -0.56 3.55 -12.42
C LYS A 40 -0.05 3.08 -11.05
N ASN A 41 1.03 2.31 -11.01
CA ASN A 41 1.77 2.07 -9.77
C ASN A 41 2.38 3.38 -9.24
N TYR A 42 2.75 3.36 -7.95
CA TYR A 42 3.59 4.39 -7.37
C TYR A 42 4.98 4.35 -7.99
N ASP A 43 5.59 5.52 -8.18
CA ASP A 43 6.96 5.64 -8.63
C ASP A 43 7.91 5.49 -7.42
N ILE A 44 9.13 4.98 -7.64
CA ILE A 44 10.13 4.84 -6.58
C ILE A 44 10.48 6.24 -6.03
N GLY A 45 10.48 6.37 -4.70
CA GLY A 45 10.73 7.63 -4.01
C GLY A 45 9.49 8.52 -3.89
N ASP A 46 8.31 8.07 -4.33
CA ASP A 46 7.05 8.78 -4.07
C ASP A 46 6.83 8.89 -2.55
N ASN A 47 7.07 7.80 -1.81
CA ASN A 47 6.75 7.66 -0.39
C ASN A 47 7.91 7.03 0.40
N ASP A 48 8.06 7.37 1.68
CA ASP A 48 9.02 6.66 2.56
C ASP A 48 8.38 5.39 3.15
N PHE A 49 7.09 5.48 3.51
CA PHE A 49 6.32 4.40 4.12
C PHE A 49 4.91 4.33 3.55
N TYR A 50 4.34 3.12 3.62
CA TYR A 50 2.94 2.86 3.32
C TYR A 50 2.22 2.41 4.59
N TRP A 51 1.23 3.18 5.00
CA TRP A 51 0.37 2.92 6.15
C TRP A 51 -0.89 2.20 5.68
N LEU A 52 -0.98 0.91 5.97
CA LEU A 52 -2.03 0.02 5.48
C LEU A 52 -3.05 -0.26 6.59
N ASN A 53 -4.16 0.46 6.59
CA ASN A 53 -5.23 0.31 7.56
C ASN A 53 -6.16 -0.84 7.16
N CYS A 54 -6.22 -1.90 7.97
CA CYS A 54 -7.20 -2.97 7.77
C CYS A 54 -8.62 -2.43 8.02
N ILE A 55 -9.61 -2.91 7.28
CA ILE A 55 -10.99 -2.40 7.37
C ILE A 55 -11.63 -2.63 8.76
N ASN A 56 -11.13 -3.62 9.50
CA ASN A 56 -11.57 -3.87 10.88
C ASN A 56 -11.11 -2.77 11.86
N LYS A 57 -10.21 -1.87 11.44
CA LYS A 57 -9.63 -0.77 12.22
C LYS A 57 -8.91 -1.19 13.50
N VAL A 58 -8.64 -2.48 13.68
CA VAL A 58 -7.91 -3.02 14.85
C VAL A 58 -6.42 -3.14 14.54
N VAL A 59 -6.09 -3.49 13.30
CA VAL A 59 -4.70 -3.74 12.87
C VAL A 59 -4.36 -2.81 11.71
N PHE A 60 -3.14 -2.31 11.72
CA PHE A 60 -2.54 -1.62 10.59
C PHE A 60 -1.10 -2.10 10.42
N TYR A 61 -0.58 -1.94 9.20
CA TYR A 61 0.82 -2.20 8.89
C TYR A 61 1.49 -0.91 8.44
N VAL A 62 2.75 -0.71 8.85
CA VAL A 62 3.59 0.35 8.31
C VAL A 62 4.75 -0.33 7.59
N ILE A 63 4.72 -0.29 6.26
CA ILE A 63 5.71 -0.98 5.44
C ILE A 63 6.63 0.06 4.81
N PRO A 64 7.96 -0.05 5.01
CA PRO A 64 8.91 0.85 4.34
C PRO A 64 8.93 0.59 2.83
N GLU A 65 9.13 1.65 2.04
CA GLU A 65 9.05 1.57 0.57
C GLU A 65 10.00 0.53 -0.02
N HIS A 66 11.22 0.39 0.51
CA HIS A 66 12.22 -0.52 -0.05
C HIS A 66 11.75 -1.98 -0.08
N LEU A 67 10.99 -2.46 0.92
CA LEU A 67 10.42 -3.81 0.91
C LEU A 67 9.35 -3.97 -0.18
N LEU A 68 8.56 -2.92 -0.41
CA LEU A 68 7.56 -2.92 -1.47
C LEU A 68 8.19 -2.84 -2.87
N ILE A 69 9.36 -2.20 -3.00
CA ILE A 69 10.15 -2.24 -4.23
C ILE A 69 10.69 -3.64 -4.48
N GLU A 70 11.30 -4.27 -3.46
CA GLU A 70 11.86 -5.63 -3.53
C GLU A 70 10.80 -6.65 -3.97
N HIS A 71 9.59 -6.56 -3.40
CA HIS A 71 8.47 -7.44 -3.73
C HIS A 71 7.66 -7.02 -4.97
N LYS A 72 8.12 -5.97 -5.68
CA LYS A 72 7.54 -5.45 -6.93
C LYS A 72 6.11 -4.91 -6.77
N TYR A 73 5.80 -4.21 -5.69
CA TYR A 73 4.53 -3.47 -5.51
C TYR A 73 4.65 -1.99 -5.89
N VAL A 74 5.85 -1.41 -5.74
CA VAL A 74 6.20 -0.02 -6.13
C VAL A 74 7.18 -0.06 -7.30
N GLY A 75 7.10 0.93 -8.19
CA GLY A 75 7.91 1.03 -9.40
C GLY A 75 7.22 0.53 -10.68
N PHE A 76 7.98 0.46 -11.76
CA PHE A 76 7.45 0.12 -13.09
C PHE A 76 6.97 -1.34 -13.14
N ASN A 77 5.77 -1.56 -13.71
CA ASN A 77 5.12 -2.87 -13.84
C ASN A 77 4.94 -3.63 -12.50
N GLY A 78 4.78 -2.93 -11.39
CA GLY A 78 4.51 -3.56 -10.09
C GLY A 78 3.14 -4.24 -10.01
N LYS A 79 3.02 -5.23 -9.12
CA LYS A 79 1.77 -5.81 -8.67
C LYS A 79 0.87 -4.70 -8.08
N LYS A 80 -0.40 -4.70 -8.48
CA LYS A 80 -1.36 -3.66 -8.06
C LYS A 80 -2.11 -3.98 -6.77
N GLN A 81 -2.06 -5.24 -6.32
CA GLN A 81 -2.78 -5.69 -5.13
C GLN A 81 -1.84 -6.39 -4.16
N LEU A 82 -1.71 -5.83 -2.96
CA LEU A 82 -1.04 -6.46 -1.84
C LEU A 82 -2.08 -7.17 -0.97
N LYS A 83 -1.85 -8.44 -0.64
CA LYS A 83 -2.73 -9.22 0.21
C LYS A 83 -1.98 -9.57 1.49
N LEU A 84 -2.55 -9.20 2.62
CA LEU A 84 -1.97 -9.50 3.94
C LEU A 84 -3.01 -10.27 4.76
N ASN A 85 -2.59 -11.38 5.35
CA ASN A 85 -3.36 -12.02 6.41
C ASN A 85 -2.97 -11.37 7.74
N PRO A 86 -3.93 -11.00 8.61
CA PRO A 86 -3.65 -10.56 9.97
C PRO A 86 -2.77 -11.53 10.78
N LYS A 87 -2.73 -12.81 10.40
CA LYS A 87 -1.89 -13.85 11.03
C LYS A 87 -0.48 -13.95 10.44
N ASP A 88 -0.22 -13.33 9.29
CA ASP A 88 1.09 -13.34 8.66
C ASP A 88 1.93 -12.20 9.26
N THR A 89 3.06 -12.56 9.86
CA THR A 89 4.10 -11.58 10.21
C THR A 89 5.05 -11.52 9.01
N LEU A 90 5.27 -10.33 8.45
CA LEU A 90 6.24 -10.10 7.36
C LEU A 90 7.68 -10.22 7.88
#